data_AF-A0A353BUN9-F1
#
_entry.id   AF-A0A353BUN9-F1
#
_cell.length_a   1.000
_cell.length_b   1.000
_cell.length_c   1.000
_cell.angle_alpha   90.00
_cell.angle_beta   90.00
_cell.angle_gamma   90.00
#
_symmetry.space_group_name_H-M   'P 1'
#
loop_
_entity.id
_entity.type
_entity.pdbx_description
1 polymer ?
#
loop_
_entity_poly.entity_id
_entity_poly.type
_entity_poly.pdbx_seq_one_letter_code
_entity_poly.pdbx_strand_id
1 'polypeptide(L)'
;MADDSFSENQNEIDQCFIREALIEAGKAARIGEVPVGALLVYEGQVIARAHNLKETSGDPTAHAEILALRNAAEHNQTWRLTGATLYTTL
;
A
#
# COMPACT_ATOMS: atom_id res chain seq x y z
N MET A 1 -12.53 -10.48 30.50
CA MET A 1 -13.31 -10.63 29.25
C MET A 1 -12.86 -9.49 28.37
N ALA A 2 -11.85 -9.74 27.54
CA ALA A 2 -11.36 -8.72 26.61
C ALA A 2 -12.44 -8.51 25.55
N ASP A 3 -12.62 -7.25 25.18
CA ASP A 3 -13.65 -6.78 24.27
C ASP A 3 -13.33 -7.22 22.83
N ASP A 4 -13.86 -8.38 22.42
CA ASP A 4 -13.67 -8.96 21.08
C ASP A 4 -14.14 -8.01 19.96
N SER A 5 -15.03 -7.06 20.25
CA SER A 5 -15.63 -6.15 19.26
C SER A 5 -14.64 -5.16 18.63
N PHE A 6 -13.59 -4.76 19.35
CA PHE A 6 -12.53 -3.90 18.79
C PHE A 6 -11.67 -4.62 17.76
N SER A 7 -11.50 -5.95 17.92
CA SER A 7 -10.65 -6.75 17.04
C SER A 7 -11.33 -7.10 15.72
N GLU A 8 -12.65 -7.29 15.72
CA GLU A 8 -13.44 -7.57 14.51
C GLU A 8 -13.46 -6.36 13.56
N ASN A 9 -13.65 -5.15 14.09
CA ASN A 9 -13.69 -3.92 13.29
C ASN A 9 -12.34 -3.63 12.59
N GLN A 10 -11.21 -3.86 13.27
CA GLN A 10 -9.89 -3.66 12.67
C GLN A 10 -9.64 -4.62 11.50
N ASN A 11 -10.04 -5.90 11.63
CA ASN A 11 -9.91 -6.87 10.53
C ASN A 11 -10.73 -6.47 9.30
N GLU A 12 -11.95 -5.94 9.47
CA GLU A 12 -12.77 -5.47 8.34
C GLU A 12 -12.15 -4.28 7.62
N ILE A 13 -11.57 -3.34 8.39
CA ILE A 13 -10.83 -2.19 7.88
C ILE A 13 -9.59 -2.64 7.11
N ASP A 14 -8.79 -3.54 7.68
CA ASP A 14 -7.59 -4.08 7.03
C ASP A 14 -7.93 -4.80 5.73
N GLN A 15 -9.01 -5.58 5.71
CA GLN A 15 -9.49 -6.21 4.48
C GLN A 15 -9.96 -5.19 3.43
N CYS A 16 -10.52 -4.06 3.84
CA CYS A 16 -10.88 -2.98 2.93
C CYS A 16 -9.64 -2.42 2.22
N PHE A 17 -8.59 -2.10 2.99
CA PHE A 17 -7.34 -1.57 2.43
C PHE A 17 -6.58 -2.61 1.60
N ILE A 18 -6.59 -3.89 1.99
CA ILE A 18 -6.04 -4.97 1.17
C ILE A 18 -6.80 -5.10 -0.17
N ARG A 19 -8.12 -4.96 -0.18
CA ARG A 19 -8.90 -4.94 -1.43
C ARG A 19 -8.50 -3.78 -2.34
N GLU A 20 -8.22 -2.60 -1.79
CA GLU A 20 -7.66 -1.48 -2.57
C GLU A 20 -6.25 -1.78 -3.09
N ALA A 21 -5.38 -2.39 -2.29
CA ALA A 21 -4.04 -2.79 -2.74
C ALA A 21 -4.10 -3.81 -3.89
N LEU A 22 -5.08 -4.72 -3.88
CA LEU A 22 -5.32 -5.66 -4.98
C LEU A 22 -5.75 -4.95 -6.29
N ILE A 23 -6.41 -3.79 -6.22
CA ILE A 23 -6.71 -2.98 -7.41
C ILE A 23 -5.40 -2.48 -8.04
N GLU A 24 -4.44 -2.02 -7.24
CA GLU A 24 -3.10 -1.63 -7.70
C GLU A 24 -2.33 -2.82 -8.28
N ALA A 25 -2.33 -3.98 -7.62
CA ALA A 25 -1.73 -5.20 -8.16
C ALA A 25 -2.31 -5.57 -9.54
N GLY A 26 -3.61 -5.39 -9.73
CA GLY A 26 -4.28 -5.53 -11.02
C GLY A 26 -3.80 -4.53 -12.07
N LYS A 27 -3.35 -3.33 -11.69
CA LYS A 27 -2.74 -2.36 -12.63
C LYS A 27 -1.38 -2.85 -13.11
N ALA A 28 -0.52 -3.32 -12.20
CA ALA A 28 0.76 -3.95 -12.54
C ALA A 28 0.54 -5.13 -13.51
N ALA A 29 -0.40 -6.02 -13.20
CA ALA A 29 -0.72 -7.15 -14.07
C ALA A 29 -1.06 -6.72 -15.51
N ARG A 30 -1.84 -5.63 -15.68
CA ARG A 30 -2.27 -5.12 -16.99
C ARG A 30 -1.12 -4.56 -17.84
N ILE A 31 -0.02 -4.16 -17.22
CA ILE A 31 1.17 -3.65 -17.92
C ILE A 31 2.30 -4.70 -18.00
N GLY A 32 2.02 -5.96 -17.65
CA GLY A 32 2.98 -7.06 -17.76
C GLY A 32 3.97 -7.16 -16.59
N GLU A 33 3.72 -6.44 -15.50
CA GLU A 33 4.53 -6.49 -14.29
C GLU A 33 4.11 -7.63 -13.36
N VAL A 34 4.97 -7.97 -12.41
CA VAL A 34 4.59 -8.84 -11.28
C VAL A 34 3.41 -8.18 -10.54
N PRO A 35 2.29 -8.89 -10.31
CA PRO A 35 1.06 -8.29 -9.79
C PRO A 35 1.13 -8.04 -8.29
N VAL A 36 1.87 -7.00 -7.89
CA VAL A 36 1.99 -6.53 -6.51
C VAL A 36 1.52 -5.09 -6.42
N GLY A 37 0.68 -4.81 -5.42
CA GLY A 37 0.16 -3.49 -5.10
C GLY A 37 0.39 -3.14 -3.64
N ALA A 38 0.53 -1.85 -3.36
CA ALA A 38 0.74 -1.33 -2.02
C ALA A 38 -0.11 -0.08 -1.76
N LEU A 39 -0.59 0.02 -0.52
CA LEU A 39 -1.39 1.13 -0.01
C LEU A 39 -0.77 1.62 1.30
N LEU A 40 -0.50 2.92 1.40
CA LEU A 40 -0.07 3.54 2.65
C LEU A 40 -1.22 4.34 3.25
N VAL A 41 -1.55 4.05 4.50
CA VAL A 41 -2.67 4.63 5.24
C VAL A 41 -2.16 5.39 6.46
N TYR A 42 -2.66 6.59 6.71
CA TYR A 42 -2.39 7.37 7.91
C TYR A 42 -3.71 7.91 8.47
N GLU A 43 -3.98 7.68 9.75
CA GLU A 43 -5.23 8.09 10.41
C GLU A 43 -6.50 7.66 9.64
N GLY A 44 -6.48 6.44 9.09
CA GLY A 44 -7.59 5.87 8.30
C GLY A 44 -7.73 6.43 6.89
N GLN A 45 -6.83 7.32 6.45
CA GLN A 45 -6.82 7.90 5.12
C GLN A 45 -5.71 7.33 4.26
N VAL A 46 -6.00 7.00 3.00
CA VAL A 46 -4.99 6.54 2.06
C VAL A 46 -4.16 7.72 1.57
N ILE A 47 -2.88 7.74 1.95
CA ILE A 47 -1.93 8.81 1.60
C ILE A 47 -1.03 8.45 0.42
N ALA A 48 -0.90 7.18 0.06
CA ALA A 48 -0.25 6.76 -1.18
C ALA A 48 -0.77 5.41 -1.69
N ARG A 49 -0.70 5.24 -3.01
CA ARG A 49 -0.97 3.99 -3.73
C ARG A 49 0.13 3.76 -4.74
N ALA A 50 0.55 2.51 -4.89
CA ALA A 50 1.53 2.13 -5.90
C ALA A 50 1.38 0.67 -6.31
N HIS A 51 1.93 0.34 -7.46
CA HIS A 51 2.07 -1.03 -7.96
C HIS A 51 3.48 -1.24 -8.48
N ASN A 52 3.90 -2.49 -8.60
CA ASN A 52 5.24 -2.83 -9.09
C ASN A 52 5.46 -2.28 -10.51
N LEU A 53 6.59 -1.61 -10.72
CA LEU A 53 6.99 -0.98 -11.98
C LEU A 53 8.42 -1.34 -12.39
N LYS A 54 8.96 -2.44 -11.86
CA LYS A 54 10.36 -2.86 -12.05
C LYS A 54 10.72 -2.99 -13.53
N GLU A 55 9.92 -3.72 -14.31
CA GLU A 55 10.21 -3.97 -15.73
C GLU A 55 10.00 -2.70 -16.57
N THR A 56 8.97 -1.92 -16.25
CA THR A 56 8.54 -0.71 -16.96
C THR A 56 9.55 0.43 -16.78
N SER A 57 10.09 0.56 -15.57
CA SER A 57 11.07 1.60 -15.22
C SER A 57 12.53 1.18 -15.44
N GLY A 58 12.79 -0.12 -15.53
CA GLY A 58 14.16 -0.66 -15.50
C GLY A 58 14.86 -0.48 -14.15
N ASP A 59 14.14 -0.11 -13.08
CA ASP A 59 14.65 0.07 -11.73
C ASP A 59 14.35 -1.18 -10.87
N PRO A 60 15.37 -1.94 -10.43
CA PRO A 60 15.17 -3.12 -9.58
C PRO A 60 14.52 -2.80 -8.22
N THR A 61 14.47 -1.53 -7.82
CA THR A 61 13.87 -1.06 -6.57
C THR A 61 12.44 -0.55 -6.72
N ALA A 62 11.89 -0.48 -7.94
CA ALA A 62 10.54 0.02 -8.22
C ALA A 62 9.43 -0.99 -7.84
N HIS A 63 9.56 -1.57 -6.64
CA HIS A 63 8.55 -2.38 -5.97
C HIS A 63 7.41 -1.48 -5.47
N ALA A 64 6.21 -2.04 -5.35
CA ALA A 64 5.03 -1.30 -4.93
C ALA A 64 5.23 -0.59 -3.57
N GLU A 65 5.83 -1.28 -2.61
CA GLU A 65 6.10 -0.80 -1.25
C GLU A 65 7.04 0.41 -1.26
N ILE A 66 8.14 0.31 -2.01
CA ILE A 66 9.14 1.38 -2.13
C ILE A 66 8.51 2.60 -2.80
N LEU A 67 7.76 2.39 -3.88
CA LEU A 67 7.08 3.46 -4.60
C LEU A 67 6.02 4.13 -3.72
N ALA A 68 5.22 3.39 -2.95
CA ALA A 68 4.23 3.95 -2.04
C ALA A 68 4.89 4.84 -0.97
N LEU A 69 5.99 4.37 -0.36
CA LEU A 69 6.73 5.14 0.64
C LEU A 69 7.36 6.40 0.05
N ARG A 70 7.99 6.30 -1.13
CA ARG A 70 8.58 7.45 -1.85
C ARG A 70 7.50 8.49 -2.18
N ASN A 71 6.40 8.06 -2.80
CA ASN A 71 5.29 8.94 -3.16
C ASN A 71 4.69 9.65 -1.94
N ALA A 72 4.49 8.93 -0.84
CA ALA A 72 4.00 9.52 0.41
C ALA A 72 4.99 10.53 1.00
N ALA A 73 6.28 10.19 1.03
CA ALA A 73 7.31 11.06 1.58
C ALA A 73 7.47 12.36 0.78
N GLU A 74 7.42 12.26 -0.55
CA GLU A 74 7.45 13.40 -1.45
C GLU A 74 6.22 14.30 -1.27
N HIS A 75 5.02 13.71 -1.25
CA HIS A 75 3.77 14.46 -1.08
C HIS A 75 3.69 15.18 0.27
N ASN A 76 4.13 14.52 1.35
CA ASN A 76 4.11 15.08 2.71
C ASN A 76 5.37 15.89 3.05
N GLN A 77 6.31 16.02 2.11
CA GLN A 77 7.59 16.72 2.30
C GLN A 77 8.38 16.25 3.53
N THR A 78 8.28 14.97 3.87
CA THR A 78 8.94 14.37 5.03
C THR A 78 9.26 12.91 4.76
N TRP A 79 10.44 12.46 5.16
CA TRP A 79 10.79 11.04 5.10
C TRP A 79 10.21 10.24 6.28
N ARG A 80 9.71 10.91 7.33
CA ARG A 80 9.12 10.27 8.51
C ARG A 80 7.63 10.08 8.30
N LEU A 81 7.22 8.83 8.16
CA LEU A 81 5.82 8.39 7.99
C LEU A 81 5.31 7.71 9.27
N THR A 82 5.62 8.31 10.43
CA THR A 82 5.28 7.74 11.75
C THR A 82 3.78 7.59 11.92
N GLY A 83 3.34 6.41 12.38
CA GLY A 83 1.91 6.12 12.60
C GLY A 83 1.16 5.72 11.34
N ALA A 84 1.83 5.65 10.18
CA ALA A 84 1.24 5.08 8.97
C ALA A 84 1.31 3.55 8.97
N THR A 85 0.31 2.92 8.36
CA THR A 85 0.23 1.48 8.11
C THR A 85 0.40 1.23 6.62
N LEU A 86 1.30 0.32 6.25
CA LEU A 86 1.49 -0.12 4.88
C LEU A 86 0.80 -1.48 4.66
N TYR A 87 -0.09 -1.54 3.68
CA TYR A 87 -0.73 -2.77 3.22
C TYR A 87 -0.09 -3.19 1.89
N THR A 88 0.32 -4.46 1.80
CA THR A 88 0.91 -5.09 0.60
C THR A 88 0.17 -6.37 0.27
N THR A 89 0.09 -6.71 -1.01
CA THR A 89 -0.54 -7.94 -1.50
C THR A 89 0.36 -9.18 -1.44
N LEU A 90 1.65 -9.00 -1.13
CA LEU A 90 2.67 -10.04 -0.99
C LEU A 90 3.52 -9.80 0.26
#